data_AF-A0A8B8R0W4-F1
#
_entry.id   AF-A0A8B8R0W4-F1
#
_cell.length_a   1.000
_cell.length_b   1.000
_cell.length_c   1.000
_cell.angle_alpha   90.00
_cell.angle_beta   90.00
_cell.angle_gamma   90.00
#
_symmetry.space_group_name_H-M   'P 1'
#
loop_
_entity.id
_entity.type
_entity.pdbx_description
1 polymer ?
#
loop_
_entity_poly.entity_id
_entity_poly.type
_entity_poly.pdbx_seq_one_letter_code
_entity_poly.pdbx_strand_id
1 'polypeptide(L)'
;MTGGQEDGYWPLSGKPFFDLILSKSHLYPRYNLFIPAGMQLLLPSQNTRVVLTYKDKTWDVMLYGKGKRFDSSWRHFVDDNHLKAGDACVFELMECLSTKVTFKVQILRGDLPAELLANISGETAAAPIVIE
;
A
#
# COMPACT_ATOMS: atom_id res chain seq x y z
N MET A 1 -34.27 3.49 -6.64
CA MET A 1 -32.94 3.04 -7.10
C MET A 1 -31.99 3.28 -5.95
N THR A 2 -31.95 2.33 -5.02
CA THR A 2 -31.22 2.45 -3.75
C THR A 2 -29.77 2.08 -3.97
N GLY A 3 -28.89 2.93 -3.46
CA GLY A 3 -27.46 2.75 -3.49
C GLY A 3 -27.03 1.58 -2.61
N GLY A 4 -25.98 0.92 -3.08
CA GLY A 4 -25.08 0.10 -2.31
C GLY A 4 -23.71 0.39 -2.91
N GLN A 5 -23.02 1.39 -2.37
CA GLN A 5 -21.60 1.53 -2.65
C GLN A 5 -20.96 0.42 -1.82
N GLU A 6 -20.71 -0.72 -2.48
CA GLU A 6 -19.97 -1.81 -1.86
C GLU A 6 -18.65 -1.22 -1.36
N ASP A 7 -18.36 -1.40 -0.07
CA ASP A 7 -17.05 -1.18 0.55
C ASP A 7 -16.06 -2.23 0.02
N GLY A 8 -15.95 -2.32 -1.30
CA GLY A 8 -15.45 -3.47 -2.03
C GLY A 8 -13.96 -3.36 -2.27
N TYR A 9 -13.20 -4.20 -1.57
CA TYR A 9 -11.88 -4.60 -2.03
C TYR A 9 -12.03 -5.16 -3.45
N TRP A 10 -11.25 -4.64 -4.39
CA TRP A 10 -11.26 -5.13 -5.76
C TRP A 10 -10.19 -6.21 -5.94
N PRO A 11 -10.50 -7.34 -6.59
CA PRO A 11 -9.48 -8.33 -6.89
C PRO A 11 -8.40 -7.73 -7.79
N LEU A 12 -7.17 -8.20 -7.63
CA LEU A 12 -6.07 -7.88 -8.54
C LEU A 12 -6.41 -8.40 -9.94
N SER A 13 -6.02 -7.64 -10.97
CA SER A 13 -6.30 -7.95 -12.37
C SER A 13 -5.33 -8.94 -13.01
N GLY A 14 -4.49 -9.61 -12.21
CA GLY A 14 -3.42 -10.50 -12.67
C GLY A 14 -2.17 -9.77 -13.19
N LYS A 15 -2.12 -8.44 -13.07
CA LYS A 15 -0.92 -7.65 -13.38
C LYS A 15 0.14 -7.83 -12.29
N PRO A 16 1.42 -7.56 -12.58
CA PRO A 16 2.47 -7.56 -11.56
C PRO A 16 2.10 -6.63 -10.40
N PHE A 17 2.31 -7.08 -9.18
CA PHE A 17 2.06 -6.29 -7.99
C PHE A 17 3.13 -6.53 -6.93
N PHE A 18 3.16 -5.66 -5.94
CA PHE A 18 3.86 -5.91 -4.69
C PHE A 18 3.03 -5.36 -3.53
N ASP A 19 3.16 -5.97 -2.36
CA ASP A 19 2.57 -5.47 -1.13
C ASP A 19 3.65 -5.06 -0.13
N LEU A 20 3.27 -4.23 0.83
CA LEU A 20 4.08 -3.92 1.99
C LEU A 20 3.21 -3.62 3.20
N ILE A 21 3.65 -4.11 4.35
CA ILE A 21 3.10 -3.74 5.66
C ILE A 21 3.88 -2.52 6.15
N LEU A 22 3.17 -1.46 6.50
CA LEU A 22 3.76 -0.20 6.93
C LEU A 22 4.35 -0.35 8.33
N SER A 23 5.67 -0.26 8.41
CA SER A 23 6.40 -0.01 9.65
C SER A 23 6.73 1.49 9.86
N LYS A 24 7.31 1.83 11.02
CA LYS A 24 7.74 3.20 11.37
C LYS A 24 8.68 3.85 10.36
N SER A 25 9.41 3.08 9.54
CA SER A 25 10.30 3.65 8.52
C SER A 25 9.56 4.30 7.35
N HIS A 26 8.36 3.80 7.03
CA HIS A 26 7.55 4.27 5.89
C HIS A 26 6.71 5.51 6.21
N LEU A 27 6.65 5.89 7.49
CA LEU A 27 5.78 6.92 8.04
C LEU A 27 6.62 8.07 8.60
N TYR A 28 5.94 9.09 9.15
CA TYR A 28 6.58 10.17 9.86
C TYR A 28 7.57 9.65 10.93
N PRO A 29 8.78 10.24 11.05
CA PRO A 29 9.29 11.39 10.28
C PRO A 29 10.10 10.99 9.02
N ARG A 30 10.22 9.70 8.70
CA ARG A 30 11.21 9.20 7.73
C ARG A 30 10.67 9.07 6.31
N TYR A 31 9.44 8.56 6.16
CA TYR A 31 8.79 8.35 4.87
C TYR A 31 9.64 7.56 3.84
N ASN A 32 10.44 6.60 4.31
CA ASN A 32 11.29 5.77 3.45
C ASN A 32 10.49 4.58 2.92
N LEU A 33 10.29 4.52 1.60
CA LEU A 33 9.71 3.36 0.92
C LEU A 33 10.63 2.88 -0.19
N PHE A 34 11.16 1.67 -0.04
CA PHE A 34 11.96 0.97 -1.05
C PHE A 34 11.10 -0.04 -1.79
N ILE A 35 11.26 -0.09 -3.11
CA ILE A 35 10.55 -1.05 -3.95
C ILE A 35 11.17 -2.44 -3.76
N PRO A 36 10.39 -3.51 -3.55
CA PRO A 36 10.91 -4.88 -3.46
C PRO A 36 11.68 -5.29 -4.72
N ALA A 37 12.78 -6.02 -4.55
CA ALA A 37 13.71 -6.37 -5.64
C ALA A 37 13.04 -6.99 -6.87
N GLY A 38 12.04 -7.86 -6.66
CA GLY A 38 11.29 -8.47 -7.77
C GLY A 38 10.54 -7.45 -8.64
N MET A 39 9.96 -6.41 -8.02
CA MET A 39 9.28 -5.34 -8.75
C MET A 39 10.28 -4.37 -9.41
N GLN A 40 11.48 -4.19 -8.85
CA GLN A 40 12.49 -3.28 -9.42
C GLN A 40 12.88 -3.62 -10.86
N LEU A 41 12.87 -4.92 -11.21
CA LEU A 41 13.20 -5.44 -12.54
C LEU A 41 12.19 -5.03 -13.61
N LEU A 42 10.96 -4.69 -13.21
CA LEU A 42 9.88 -4.28 -14.11
C LEU A 42 9.80 -2.75 -14.29
N LEU A 43 10.58 -1.99 -13.51
CA LEU A 43 10.50 -0.54 -13.45
C LEU A 43 11.68 0.15 -14.17
N PRO A 44 11.50 1.38 -14.68
CA PRO A 44 12.56 2.10 -15.37
C PRO A 44 13.76 2.39 -14.47
N SER A 45 14.97 2.30 -15.01
CA SER A 45 16.23 2.52 -14.27
C SER A 45 16.57 4.00 -14.04
N GLN A 46 15.85 4.91 -14.68
CA GLN A 46 15.98 6.37 -14.52
C GLN A 46 15.00 6.91 -13.49
N ASN A 47 15.22 8.13 -13.03
CA ASN A 47 14.22 8.82 -12.21
C ASN A 47 12.94 8.99 -13.02
N THR A 48 11.82 8.51 -12.48
CA THR A 48 10.56 8.41 -13.22
C THR A 48 9.41 8.87 -12.35
N ARG A 49 8.49 9.65 -12.93
CA ARG A 49 7.24 10.03 -12.28
C ARG A 49 6.38 8.79 -12.06
N VAL A 50 5.90 8.62 -10.84
CA VAL A 50 4.96 7.58 -10.44
C VAL A 50 3.64 8.23 -10.08
N VAL A 51 2.55 7.69 -10.60
CA VAL A 51 1.18 8.07 -10.20
C VAL A 51 0.61 6.93 -9.38
N LEU A 52 0.31 7.20 -8.11
CA LEU A 52 -0.43 6.29 -7.25
C LEU A 52 -1.90 6.62 -7.36
N THR A 53 -2.73 5.61 -7.62
CA THR A 53 -4.19 5.76 -7.71
C THR A 53 -4.85 4.96 -6.59
N TYR A 54 -5.71 5.59 -5.80
CA TYR A 54 -6.49 4.92 -4.77
C TYR A 54 -7.89 5.56 -4.70
N LYS A 55 -8.92 4.73 -4.85
CA LYS A 55 -10.30 5.18 -5.11
C LYS A 55 -10.30 6.16 -6.30
N ASP A 56 -10.95 7.31 -6.16
CA ASP A 56 -11.06 8.34 -7.20
C ASP A 56 -9.96 9.41 -7.09
N LYS A 57 -8.88 9.15 -6.36
CA LYS A 57 -7.80 10.10 -6.08
C LYS A 57 -6.46 9.61 -6.60
N THR A 58 -5.58 10.58 -6.86
CA THR A 58 -4.23 10.32 -7.39
C THR A 58 -3.17 11.12 -6.64
N TRP A 59 -2.00 10.52 -6.46
CA TRP A 59 -0.84 11.15 -5.85
C TRP A 59 0.39 10.99 -6.76
N ASP A 60 1.10 12.08 -6.95
CA ASP A 60 2.35 12.10 -7.70
C ASP A 60 3.54 11.84 -6.77
N VAL A 61 4.37 10.87 -7.17
CA VAL A 61 5.57 10.48 -6.45
C VAL A 61 6.75 10.37 -7.41
N MET A 62 7.98 10.67 -6.99
CA MET A 62 9.16 10.39 -7.80
C MET A 62 9.78 9.04 -7.40
N LEU A 63 9.96 8.14 -8.37
CA LEU A 63 10.80 6.96 -8.19
C LEU A 63 12.24 7.32 -8.54
N TYR A 64 13.16 7.16 -7.58
CA TYR A 64 14.58 7.24 -7.86
C TYR A 64 15.05 5.98 -8.57
N GLY A 65 15.65 6.15 -9.75
CA GLY A 65 16.13 5.03 -10.56
C GLY A 65 17.23 4.22 -9.85
N LYS A 66 18.15 4.92 -9.17
CA LYS A 66 19.17 4.32 -8.30
C LYS A 66 18.58 4.04 -6.92
N GLY A 67 18.66 2.78 -6.48
CA GLY A 67 18.14 2.33 -5.18
C GLY A 67 16.63 2.13 -5.14
N LYS A 68 15.91 2.41 -6.25
CA LYS A 68 14.49 2.09 -6.49
C LYS A 68 13.63 2.34 -5.27
N ARG A 69 13.58 3.60 -4.87
CA ARG A 69 12.80 4.07 -3.72
C ARG A 69 11.96 5.26 -4.12
N PHE A 70 10.84 5.45 -3.44
CA PHE A 70 10.09 6.69 -3.53
C PHE A 70 10.83 7.81 -2.82
N ASP A 71 10.67 9.03 -3.33
CA ASP A 71 11.19 10.24 -2.71
C ASP A 71 10.28 10.73 -1.57
N SER A 72 10.56 11.92 -1.05
CA SER A 72 9.80 12.50 0.06
C SER A 72 8.35 12.80 -0.27
N SER A 73 7.96 12.85 -1.55
CA SER A 73 6.57 13.12 -1.94
C SER A 73 5.61 11.95 -1.65
N TRP A 74 6.14 10.74 -1.39
CA TRP A 74 5.40 9.62 -0.82
C TRP A 74 4.62 10.01 0.45
N ARG A 75 5.14 10.96 1.24
CA ARG A 75 4.48 11.45 2.45
C ARG A 75 3.05 11.95 2.21
N HIS A 76 2.78 12.57 1.06
CA HIS A 76 1.43 13.10 0.78
C HIS A 76 0.42 11.95 0.66
N PHE A 77 0.81 10.83 0.03
CA PHE A 77 -0.04 9.65 -0.02
C PHE A 77 -0.28 9.07 1.39
N VAL A 78 0.75 9.03 2.24
CA VAL A 78 0.65 8.54 3.62
C VAL A 78 -0.27 9.40 4.47
N ASP A 79 -0.01 10.71 4.47
CA ASP A 79 -0.68 11.66 5.36
C ASP A 79 -2.15 11.86 4.95
N ASP A 80 -2.43 12.04 3.65
CA ASP A 80 -3.80 12.24 3.13
C ASP A 80 -4.71 11.03 3.35
N ASN A 81 -4.12 9.82 3.36
CA ASN A 81 -4.85 8.58 3.60
C ASN A 81 -4.78 8.13 5.06
N HIS A 82 -4.19 8.91 5.96
CA HIS A 82 -4.06 8.58 7.39
C HIS A 82 -3.50 7.17 7.60
N LEU A 83 -2.45 6.81 6.85
CA LEU A 83 -1.82 5.50 6.98
C LEU A 83 -1.03 5.42 8.28
N LYS A 84 -1.11 4.27 8.95
CA LYS A 84 -0.41 4.02 10.21
C LYS A 84 0.35 2.70 10.17
N ALA A 85 1.17 2.49 11.20
CA ALA A 85 1.93 1.24 11.31
C ALA A 85 0.95 0.06 11.45
N GLY A 86 1.21 -1.03 10.72
CA GLY A 86 0.33 -2.20 10.65
C GLY A 86 -0.66 -2.17 9.48
N ASP A 87 -0.99 -1.01 8.91
CA ASP A 87 -1.72 -0.96 7.65
C ASP A 87 -0.86 -1.56 6.53
N ALA A 88 -1.49 -2.22 5.55
CA ALA A 88 -0.81 -2.72 4.37
C ALA A 88 -1.25 -1.97 3.12
N CYS A 89 -0.34 -1.86 2.16
CA CYS A 89 -0.62 -1.32 0.84
C CYS A 89 -0.24 -2.35 -0.22
N VAL A 90 -1.16 -2.61 -1.16
CA VAL A 90 -0.91 -3.45 -2.33
C VAL A 90 -0.83 -2.55 -3.55
N PHE A 91 0.29 -2.58 -4.26
CA PHE A 91 0.57 -1.76 -5.44
C PHE A 91 0.54 -2.64 -6.68
N GLU A 92 -0.52 -2.52 -7.47
CA GLU A 92 -0.66 -3.20 -8.75
C GLU A 92 -0.16 -2.32 -9.90
N LEU A 93 0.77 -2.83 -10.70
CA LEU A 93 1.39 -2.10 -11.81
C LEU A 93 0.42 -2.02 -13.00
N MET A 94 -0.20 -0.86 -13.18
CA MET A 94 -1.18 -0.65 -14.25
C MET A 94 -0.54 -0.27 -15.57
N GLU A 95 0.51 0.56 -15.51
CA GLU A 95 1.21 1.11 -16.67
C GLU A 95 2.69 1.35 -16.33
N CYS A 96 3.59 1.03 -17.26
CA CYS A 96 5.02 1.26 -17.13
C CYS A 96 5.58 1.83 -18.45
N LEU A 97 5.80 3.14 -18.48
CA LEU A 97 6.43 3.87 -19.58
C LEU A 97 7.75 4.49 -19.11
N SER A 98 8.62 4.88 -20.03
CA SER A 98 9.91 5.52 -19.72
C SER A 98 9.75 6.87 -19.00
N THR A 99 8.61 7.54 -19.15
CA THR A 99 8.33 8.85 -18.57
C THR A 99 7.38 8.80 -17.37
N LYS A 100 6.62 7.72 -17.22
CA LYS A 100 5.55 7.60 -16.23
C LYS A 100 5.26 6.14 -15.89
N VAL A 101 5.12 5.85 -14.61
CA VAL A 101 4.61 4.58 -14.09
C VAL A 101 3.32 4.84 -13.34
N THR A 102 2.33 3.97 -13.45
CA THR A 102 1.06 4.08 -12.72
C THR A 102 0.85 2.83 -11.88
N PHE A 103 0.64 3.01 -10.57
CA PHE A 103 0.20 1.95 -9.66
C PHE A 103 -1.24 2.19 -9.21
N LYS A 104 -2.05 1.14 -9.21
CA LYS A 104 -3.31 1.10 -8.46
C LYS A 104 -3.00 0.55 -7.08
N VAL A 105 -3.27 1.37 -6.06
CA VAL A 105 -2.99 1.03 -4.67
C VAL A 105 -4.27 0.56 -4.01
N GLN A 106 -4.19 -0.53 -3.25
CA GLN A 106 -5.22 -0.93 -2.29
C GLN A 106 -4.66 -0.71 -0.89
N ILE A 107 -5.49 -0.16 0.00
CA ILE A 107 -5.12 0.02 1.41
C ILE A 107 -5.93 -0.99 2.22
N LEU A 108 -5.22 -1.86 2.93
CA LEU A 108 -5.78 -2.81 3.89
C LEU A 108 -5.50 -2.27 5.29
N ARG A 109 -6.55 -1.98 6.05
CA ARG A 109 -6.37 -1.45 7.41
C ARG A 109 -5.95 -2.57 8.36
N GLY A 110 -4.92 -2.30 9.14
CA GLY A 110 -4.37 -3.26 10.11
C GLY A 110 -5.12 -3.29 11.44
N ASP A 111 -6.23 -2.55 11.55
CA ASP A 111 -7.05 -2.57 12.76
C ASP A 111 -7.80 -3.88 12.89
N LEU A 112 -7.65 -4.53 14.04
CA LEU A 112 -8.54 -5.59 14.44
C LEU A 112 -9.91 -4.98 14.76
N PRO A 113 -11.01 -5.55 14.23
CA PRO A 113 -12.36 -5.22 14.67
C PRO A 113 -12.46 -5.27 16.20
N ALA A 114 -13.21 -4.34 16.79
CA ALA A 114 -13.35 -4.24 18.24
C ALA A 114 -13.88 -5.54 18.86
N GLU A 115 -14.65 -6.29 18.09
CA GLU A 115 -15.21 -7.59 18.44
C GLU A 115 -14.12 -8.66 18.63
N LEU A 116 -13.02 -8.60 17.86
CA LEU A 116 -11.87 -9.50 18.03
C LEU A 116 -10.99 -9.08 19.21
N LEU A 117 -10.85 -7.77 19.44
CA LEU A 117 -10.08 -7.23 20.57
C LEU A 117 -10.73 -7.52 21.93
N ALA A 118 -12.07 -7.63 22.00
CA ALA A 118 -12.80 -7.84 23.24
C ALA A 118 -12.63 -9.26 23.82
N ASN A 119 -12.36 -10.26 22.97
CA ASN A 119 -12.48 -11.68 23.36
C ASN A 119 -11.24 -12.54 23.06
N ILE A 120 -10.19 -11.99 22.45
CA ILE A 120 -9.05 -12.80 21.97
C ILE A 120 -7.75 -12.10 22.34
N SER A 121 -7.12 -12.49 23.46
CA SER A 121 -5.73 -12.10 23.67
C SER A 121 -4.80 -12.87 22.74
N GLY A 122 -5.18 -14.09 22.33
CA GLY A 122 -4.30 -14.98 21.55
C GLY A 122 -3.06 -15.46 22.32
N GLU A 123 -2.91 -15.04 23.59
CA GLU A 123 -1.74 -15.30 24.44
C GLU A 123 -1.90 -16.60 25.25
N THR A 124 -3.09 -17.20 25.25
CA THR A 124 -3.37 -18.43 26.02
C THR A 124 -4.09 -19.48 25.18
N ALA A 125 -3.84 -20.75 25.47
CA ALA A 125 -4.51 -21.88 24.82
C ALA A 125 -6.04 -21.89 25.03
N ALA A 126 -6.54 -21.17 26.03
CA ALA A 126 -7.96 -21.04 26.32
C ALA A 126 -8.66 -19.91 25.53
N ALA A 127 -7.89 -19.02 24.89
CA ALA A 127 -8.40 -17.94 24.05
C ALA A 127 -7.58 -17.81 22.75
N PRO A 128 -7.57 -18.85 21.89
CA PRO A 128 -6.78 -18.84 20.67
C PRO A 128 -7.36 -17.88 19.61
N ILE A 129 -6.50 -17.37 18.73
CA ILE A 129 -6.94 -16.69 17.50
C ILE A 129 -7.36 -17.78 16.50
N VAL A 130 -8.66 -17.83 16.19
CA VAL A 130 -9.22 -18.76 15.19
C VAL A 130 -9.34 -18.01 13.87
N ILE A 131 -8.74 -18.57 12.81
CA ILE A 131 -8.84 -18.06 11.44
C ILE A 131 -9.73 -19.08 10.68
N GLU A 132 -10.95 -18.68 10.34
CA GLU A 132 -11.88 -19.45 9.49
C GLU A 132 -11.75 -19.08 8.02
#